data_AF-A0A0Q9RQH7-F1
#
_entry.id   AF-A0A0Q9RQH7-F1
#
_cell.length_a   1.000
_cell.length_b   1.000
_cell.length_c   1.000
_cell.angle_alpha   90.00
_cell.angle_beta   90.00
_cell.angle_gamma   90.00
#
_symmetry.space_group_name_H-M   'P 1'
#
loop_
_entity.id
_entity.type
_entity.pdbx_description
1 polymer ?
#
loop_
_entity_poly.entity_id
_entity_poly.type
_entity_poly.pdbx_seq_one_letter_code
_entity_poly.pdbx_strand_id
1 'polypeptide(L)'
;MNKEPIFEIKSIEPAITEMKYIIKGIALDRINEGDILYISHQMSQDDYFVVESFEIKDRKIKRAYAFMEITIRANGVFSIIPEKYLFDLVEEYIAEIDFHQAKNIAENAAFNSLNQFRTDPQIALLSDDFIEGECCWIFFRNKELAGPPEQALTWSSNYVITKKGNIFTIGDRPDTLEESKEYIQRYSSHLKRTRE
;
A
#
# COMPACT_ATOMS: atom_id res chain seq x y z
N MET A 1 -6.58 -8.04 -14.51
CA MET A 1 -5.91 -6.90 -13.86
C MET A 1 -6.91 -5.76 -13.79
N ASN A 2 -7.12 -5.22 -12.60
CA ASN A 2 -7.98 -4.05 -12.42
C ASN A 2 -7.17 -2.79 -12.71
N LYS A 3 -7.87 -1.74 -13.13
CA LYS A 3 -7.26 -0.43 -13.38
C LYS A 3 -7.88 0.57 -12.41
N GLU A 4 -7.07 1.20 -11.57
CA GLU A 4 -7.56 2.22 -10.63
C GLU A 4 -7.14 3.61 -11.09
N PRO A 5 -8.01 4.63 -10.95
CA PRO A 5 -7.67 5.99 -11.37
C PRO A 5 -6.58 6.53 -10.44
N ILE A 6 -5.44 6.90 -11.01
CA ILE A 6 -4.30 7.45 -10.25
C ILE A 6 -3.98 8.91 -10.61
N PHE A 7 -4.60 9.44 -11.67
CA PHE A 7 -4.44 10.83 -12.09
C PHE A 7 -5.74 11.37 -12.69
N GLU A 8 -6.20 12.53 -12.22
CA GLU A 8 -7.30 13.27 -12.83
C GLU A 8 -6.77 14.32 -13.81
N ILE A 9 -7.24 14.27 -15.05
CA ILE A 9 -6.79 15.12 -16.14
C ILE A 9 -7.61 16.41 -16.15
N LYS A 10 -6.91 17.55 -16.13
CA LYS A 10 -7.50 18.88 -16.39
C LYS A 10 -7.27 19.32 -17.84
N SER A 11 -6.09 19.06 -18.38
CA SER A 11 -5.80 19.30 -19.80
C SER A 11 -4.70 18.38 -20.31
N ILE A 12 -4.72 18.16 -21.62
CA ILE A 12 -3.66 17.45 -22.34
C ILE A 12 -3.28 18.24 -23.58
N GLU A 13 -1.99 18.48 -23.75
CA GLU A 13 -1.42 19.25 -24.86
C GLU A 13 -0.33 18.41 -25.52
N PRO A 14 -0.31 18.27 -26.85
CA PRO A 14 0.85 17.68 -27.52
C PRO A 14 2.06 18.59 -27.32
N ALA A 15 3.21 18.01 -26.96
CA ALA A 15 4.47 18.72 -27.04
C ALA A 15 4.94 18.74 -28.50
N ILE A 16 5.85 19.67 -28.82
CA ILE A 16 6.28 20.05 -30.18
C ILE A 16 6.79 18.87 -31.06
N THR A 17 7.01 17.67 -30.48
CA THR A 17 7.45 16.44 -31.15
C THR A 17 6.38 15.35 -31.11
N GLU A 18 6.34 14.52 -32.16
CA GLU A 18 5.46 13.35 -32.24
C GLU A 18 5.57 12.46 -30.98
N MET A 19 4.43 12.01 -30.47
CA MET A 19 4.27 11.13 -29.29
C MET A 19 4.63 11.72 -27.91
N LYS A 20 4.90 13.03 -27.79
CA LYS A 20 5.11 13.68 -26.49
C LYS A 20 3.90 14.49 -26.05
N TYR A 21 3.57 14.41 -24.76
CA TYR A 21 2.40 15.07 -24.18
C TYR A 21 2.73 15.77 -22.87
N ILE A 22 2.06 16.90 -22.67
CA ILE A 22 2.03 17.67 -21.44
C ILE A 22 0.63 17.50 -20.86
N ILE A 23 0.53 16.77 -19.76
CA ILE A 23 -0.73 16.43 -19.11
C ILE A 23 -0.80 17.20 -17.79
N LYS A 24 -1.75 18.11 -17.65
CA LYS A 24 -1.96 18.88 -16.42
C LYS A 24 -3.13 18.28 -15.67
N GLY A 25 -2.99 18.16 -14.36
CA GLY A 25 -4.00 17.47 -13.58
C GLY A 25 -3.64 17.32 -12.12
N ILE A 26 -4.39 16.45 -11.44
CA ILE A 26 -4.25 16.16 -10.01
C ILE A 26 -3.86 14.70 -9.87
N ALA A 27 -2.73 14.44 -9.23
CA ALA A 27 -2.37 13.08 -8.83
C ALA A 27 -3.37 12.59 -7.78
N LEU A 28 -4.02 11.45 -8.03
CA LEU A 28 -4.89 10.79 -7.06
C LEU A 28 -4.10 9.81 -6.19
N ASP A 29 -2.93 9.39 -6.69
CA ASP A 29 -2.01 8.52 -5.98
C ASP A 29 -0.54 8.88 -6.27
N ARG A 30 0.38 8.10 -5.69
CA ARG A 30 1.81 8.20 -5.99
C ARG A 30 2.08 7.74 -7.41
N ILE A 31 2.79 8.58 -8.16
CA ILE A 31 3.26 8.29 -9.52
C ILE A 31 4.76 8.60 -9.58
N ASN A 32 5.54 7.71 -10.19
CA ASN A 32 6.98 7.81 -10.36
C ASN A 32 7.34 8.00 -11.84
N GLU A 33 8.56 8.50 -12.07
CA GLU A 33 9.13 8.54 -13.42
C GLU A 33 9.30 7.10 -13.92
N GLY A 34 8.91 6.83 -15.17
CA GLY A 34 8.89 5.51 -15.77
C GLY A 34 7.58 4.73 -15.60
N ASP A 35 6.65 5.20 -14.75
CA ASP A 35 5.35 4.52 -14.58
C ASP A 35 4.53 4.58 -15.89
N ILE A 36 3.76 3.52 -16.13
CA ILE A 36 2.86 3.40 -17.29
C ILE A 36 1.44 3.77 -16.84
N LEU A 37 0.86 4.80 -17.45
CA LEU A 37 -0.48 5.28 -17.14
C LEU A 37 -1.42 4.97 -18.31
N TYR A 38 -2.48 4.21 -18.04
CA TYR A 38 -3.45 3.80 -19.05
C TYR A 38 -4.53 4.85 -19.24
N ILE A 39 -5.00 4.99 -20.48
CA ILE A 39 -6.02 5.99 -20.87
C ILE A 39 -7.46 5.50 -20.60
N SER A 40 -7.64 4.19 -20.48
CA SER A 40 -8.94 3.57 -20.28
C SER A 40 -8.90 2.57 -19.13
N HIS A 41 -9.99 2.53 -18.37
CA HIS A 41 -10.27 1.48 -17.40
C HIS A 41 -10.53 0.12 -18.09
N GLN A 42 -10.87 0.11 -19.38
CA GLN A 42 -11.05 -1.12 -20.15
C GLN A 42 -9.69 -1.79 -20.41
N MET A 43 -9.69 -3.12 -20.59
CA MET A 43 -8.47 -3.94 -20.59
C MET A 43 -7.60 -3.84 -21.85
N SER A 44 -7.92 -3.00 -22.85
CA SER A 44 -6.96 -2.77 -23.95
C SER A 44 -5.69 -2.13 -23.37
N GLN A 45 -4.55 -2.76 -23.66
CA GLN A 45 -3.23 -2.29 -23.21
C GLN A 45 -2.61 -1.30 -24.21
N ASP A 46 -3.29 -1.03 -25.31
CA ASP A 46 -2.68 -0.40 -26.48
C ASP A 46 -2.53 1.12 -26.32
N ASP A 47 -3.35 1.74 -25.46
CA ASP A 47 -3.37 3.19 -25.25
C ASP A 47 -2.84 3.56 -23.85
N TYR A 48 -1.60 4.07 -23.81
CA TYR A 48 -0.91 4.41 -22.57
C TYR A 48 0.06 5.59 -22.70
N PHE A 49 0.45 6.11 -21.54
CA PHE A 49 1.53 7.05 -21.34
C PHE A 49 2.65 6.41 -20.53
N VAL A 50 3.89 6.76 -20.85
CA VAL A 50 5.06 6.51 -20.01
C VAL A 50 5.50 7.83 -19.43
N VAL A 51 5.49 7.96 -18.11
CA VAL A 51 5.87 9.20 -17.41
C VAL A 51 7.37 9.45 -17.60
N GLU A 52 7.73 10.58 -18.20
CA GLU A 52 9.12 11.01 -18.32
C GLU A 52 9.55 11.88 -17.13
N SER A 53 8.69 12.82 -16.73
CA SER A 53 9.00 13.75 -15.63
C SER A 53 7.77 14.46 -15.10
N PHE A 54 7.93 15.06 -13.92
CA PHE A 54 6.90 15.85 -13.25
C PHE A 54 7.37 17.30 -13.02
N GLU A 55 6.43 18.24 -13.11
CA GLU A 55 6.65 19.66 -12.82
C GLU A 55 5.55 20.23 -11.92
N ILE A 56 5.93 21.08 -10.96
CA ILE A 56 5.03 21.93 -10.17
C ILE A 56 5.53 23.36 -10.27
N LYS A 57 4.68 24.28 -10.74
CA LYS A 57 5.05 25.71 -10.87
C LYS A 57 6.43 25.87 -11.53
N ASP A 58 6.62 25.16 -12.64
CA ASP A 58 7.85 25.13 -13.45
C ASP A 58 9.10 24.57 -12.76
N ARG A 59 8.94 23.82 -11.66
CA ARG A 59 10.02 23.11 -10.98
C ARG A 59 9.88 21.61 -11.14
N LYS A 60 10.96 20.95 -11.59
CA LYS A 60 11.00 19.49 -11.67
C LYS A 60 10.95 18.84 -10.29
N ILE A 61 10.17 17.77 -10.17
CA ILE A 61 10.10 16.90 -8.99
C ILE A 61 10.34 15.45 -9.40
N LYS A 62 10.83 14.61 -8.49
CA LYS A 62 11.14 13.21 -8.77
C LYS A 62 9.93 12.27 -8.79
N ARG A 63 8.83 12.68 -8.16
CA ARG A 63 7.61 11.87 -8.02
C ARG A 63 6.42 12.74 -7.66
N ALA A 64 5.23 12.30 -8.07
CA ALA A 64 3.95 12.84 -7.63
C ALA A 64 3.50 12.15 -6.34
N TYR A 65 2.80 12.89 -5.49
CA TYR A 65 2.03 12.33 -4.38
C TYR A 65 0.56 12.69 -4.55
N ALA A 66 -0.31 11.95 -3.86
CA ALA A 66 -1.75 12.18 -3.90
C ALA A 66 -2.12 13.64 -3.59
N PHE A 67 -3.16 14.11 -4.27
CA PHE A 67 -3.75 15.45 -4.23
C PHE A 67 -2.86 16.60 -4.70
N MET A 68 -1.75 16.30 -5.37
CA MET A 68 -0.88 17.32 -5.94
C MET A 68 -1.34 17.72 -7.34
N GLU A 69 -1.57 19.02 -7.54
CA GLU A 69 -1.73 19.58 -8.88
C GLU A 69 -0.36 19.71 -9.55
N ILE A 70 -0.15 18.91 -10.58
CA ILE A 70 1.14 18.73 -11.25
C ILE A 70 0.97 18.73 -12.77
N THR A 71 2.09 18.94 -13.45
CA THR A 71 2.23 18.69 -14.88
C THR A 71 3.07 17.44 -15.09
N ILE A 72 2.54 16.47 -15.83
CA ILE A 72 3.25 15.27 -16.29
C ILE A 72 3.73 15.52 -17.71
N ARG A 73 5.02 15.29 -17.96
CA ARG A 73 5.52 15.07 -19.32
C ARG A 73 5.59 13.58 -19.56
N ALA A 74 4.97 13.11 -20.63
CA ALA A 74 4.92 11.69 -20.95
C ALA A 74 5.08 11.44 -22.45
N ASN A 75 5.63 10.26 -22.77
CA ASN A 75 5.53 9.70 -24.11
C ASN A 75 4.28 8.82 -24.18
N GLY A 76 3.54 8.84 -25.27
CA GLY A 76 2.37 7.99 -25.40
C GLY A 76 2.04 7.63 -26.83
N VAL A 77 1.39 6.49 -26.98
CA VAL A 77 0.70 6.08 -28.20
C VAL A 77 -0.76 5.94 -27.80
N PHE A 78 -1.64 6.68 -28.47
CA PHE A 78 -3.06 6.51 -28.24
C PHE A 78 -3.91 6.82 -29.45
N SER A 79 -4.98 6.05 -29.58
CA SER A 79 -5.99 6.23 -30.62
C SER A 79 -7.12 7.19 -30.21
N ILE A 80 -7.26 7.47 -28.91
CA ILE A 80 -8.35 8.26 -28.33
C ILE A 80 -7.82 9.21 -27.24
N ILE A 81 -8.37 10.42 -27.16
CA ILE A 81 -8.03 11.39 -26.11
C ILE A 81 -8.67 10.91 -24.78
N PRO A 82 -7.89 10.81 -23.67
CA PRO A 82 -8.45 10.43 -22.36
C PRO A 82 -9.48 11.44 -21.86
N GLU A 83 -10.63 10.96 -21.39
CA GLU A 83 -11.77 11.83 -21.04
C GLU A 83 -11.63 12.49 -19.66
N LYS A 84 -11.06 11.81 -18.66
CA LYS A 84 -10.99 12.34 -17.29
C LYS A 84 -9.88 11.79 -16.41
N TYR A 85 -9.51 10.52 -16.56
CA TYR A 85 -8.55 9.89 -15.68
C TYR A 85 -7.47 9.15 -16.46
N LEU A 86 -6.28 9.05 -15.85
CA LEU A 86 -5.31 8.01 -16.16
C LEU A 86 -5.32 6.96 -15.05
N PHE A 87 -5.07 5.73 -15.44
CA PHE A 87 -5.19 4.57 -14.57
C PHE A 87 -3.85 3.85 -14.42
N ASP A 88 -3.62 3.24 -13.26
CA ASP A 88 -2.53 2.28 -13.07
C ASP A 88 -3.08 0.86 -13.19
N LEU A 89 -2.24 -0.09 -13.56
CA LEU A 89 -2.55 -1.50 -13.38
C LEU A 89 -2.34 -1.86 -11.92
N VAL A 90 -3.44 -2.20 -11.27
CA VAL A 90 -3.40 -2.78 -9.95
C VAL A 90 -3.37 -4.29 -10.12
N GLU A 91 -2.24 -4.89 -9.79
CA GLU A 91 -2.14 -6.34 -9.67
C GLU A 91 -3.08 -6.80 -8.56
N GLU A 92 -3.81 -7.88 -8.83
CA GLU A 92 -4.60 -8.56 -7.83
C GLU A 92 -3.64 -9.10 -6.75
N TYR A 93 -3.93 -8.81 -5.48
CA TYR A 93 -3.11 -9.34 -4.39
C TYR A 93 -3.47 -10.81 -4.18
N ILE A 94 -2.63 -11.70 -4.69
CA ILE A 94 -2.83 -13.14 -4.55
C ILE A 94 -2.32 -13.56 -3.17
N ALA A 95 -3.24 -14.03 -2.32
CA ALA A 95 -2.88 -14.67 -1.07
C ALA A 95 -2.21 -16.03 -1.33
N GLU A 96 -1.03 -16.23 -0.77
CA GLU A 96 -0.26 -17.47 -0.80
C GLU A 96 -0.45 -18.31 0.47
N ILE A 97 -0.86 -17.65 1.56
CA ILE A 97 -1.20 -18.30 2.82
C ILE A 97 -2.63 -18.01 3.24
N ASP A 98 -3.24 -18.97 3.92
CA ASP A 98 -4.53 -18.79 4.58
C ASP A 98 -4.37 -18.22 6.00
N PHE A 99 -5.51 -17.93 6.63
CA PHE A 99 -5.57 -17.42 7.99
C PHE A 99 -4.91 -18.36 9.02
N HIS A 100 -5.06 -19.68 8.88
CA HIS A 100 -4.51 -20.64 9.84
C HIS A 100 -2.98 -20.69 9.76
N GLN A 101 -2.43 -20.66 8.54
CA GLN A 101 -1.00 -20.51 8.31
C GLN A 101 -0.50 -19.18 8.87
N ALA A 102 -1.21 -18.07 8.64
CA ALA A 102 -0.85 -16.77 9.17
C ALA A 102 -0.84 -16.75 10.72
N LYS A 103 -1.86 -17.35 11.33
CA LYS A 103 -1.95 -17.48 12.79
C LYS A 103 -0.79 -18.28 13.36
N ASN A 104 -0.45 -19.42 12.76
CA ASN A 104 0.70 -20.23 13.17
C ASN A 104 2.02 -19.46 13.06
N ILE A 105 2.19 -18.66 12.00
CA ILE A 105 3.37 -17.80 11.84
C ILE A 105 3.45 -16.77 12.98
N ALA A 106 2.34 -16.09 13.27
CA ALA A 106 2.26 -15.11 14.35
C ALA A 106 2.52 -15.75 15.72
N GLU A 107 1.93 -16.91 16.01
CA GLU A 107 2.13 -17.63 17.27
C GLU A 107 3.58 -18.07 17.47
N ASN A 108 4.25 -18.56 16.43
CA ASN A 108 5.67 -18.90 16.50
C ASN A 108 6.55 -17.67 16.73
N ALA A 109 6.26 -16.56 16.06
CA ALA A 109 6.98 -15.30 16.27
C ALA A 109 6.76 -14.76 17.69
N ALA A 110 5.52 -14.79 18.18
CA ALA A 110 5.16 -14.43 19.55
C ALA A 110 5.85 -15.32 20.58
N PHE A 111 5.92 -16.63 20.35
CA PHE A 111 6.63 -17.56 21.22
C PHE A 111 8.11 -17.20 21.33
N ASN A 112 8.78 -16.93 20.21
CA ASN A 112 10.20 -16.61 20.22
C ASN A 112 10.51 -15.26 20.90
N SER A 113 9.62 -14.27 20.79
CA SER A 113 9.86 -12.93 21.33
C SER A 113 9.29 -12.71 22.75
N LEU A 114 8.08 -13.20 23.00
CA LEU A 114 7.27 -12.84 24.17
C LEU A 114 7.28 -13.89 25.29
N ASN A 115 7.63 -15.15 24.99
CA ASN A 115 7.54 -16.23 25.98
C ASN A 115 8.36 -15.98 27.25
N GLN A 116 9.46 -15.24 27.15
CA GLN A 116 10.29 -14.84 28.30
C GLN A 116 9.58 -13.89 29.29
N PHE A 117 8.53 -13.18 28.85
CA PHE A 117 7.75 -12.25 29.68
C PHE A 117 6.48 -12.91 30.25
N ARG A 118 6.26 -14.18 29.94
CA ARG A 118 5.08 -14.93 30.38
C ARG A 118 5.33 -15.50 31.77
N THR A 119 4.50 -15.09 32.73
CA THR A 119 4.56 -15.55 34.13
C THR A 119 3.95 -16.93 34.34
N ASP A 120 2.92 -17.27 33.56
CA ASP A 120 2.25 -18.58 33.56
C ASP A 120 2.19 -19.15 32.12
N PRO A 121 2.74 -20.35 31.86
CA PRO A 121 2.64 -21.00 30.54
C PRO A 121 1.23 -21.19 29.98
N GLN A 122 0.18 -21.09 30.80
CA GLN A 122 -1.22 -21.14 30.36
C GLN A 122 -1.72 -19.83 29.76
N ILE A 123 -1.05 -18.70 30.03
CA ILE A 123 -1.40 -17.42 29.41
C ILE A 123 -1.03 -17.47 27.93
N ALA A 124 -2.02 -17.23 27.07
CA ALA A 124 -1.82 -17.11 25.63
C ALA A 124 -0.95 -15.88 25.32
N LEU A 125 -0.02 -16.01 24.38
CA LEU A 125 0.88 -14.91 24.01
C LEU A 125 0.20 -13.85 23.14
N LEU A 126 -0.77 -14.28 22.34
CA LEU A 126 -1.60 -13.45 21.49
C LEU A 126 -3.03 -13.42 22.04
N SER A 127 -3.73 -12.32 21.77
CA SER A 127 -5.17 -12.21 21.95
C SER A 127 -5.90 -13.07 20.90
N ASP A 128 -7.13 -13.47 21.22
CA ASP A 128 -8.04 -14.05 20.22
C ASP A 128 -8.52 -13.02 19.18
N ASP A 129 -8.42 -11.73 19.53
CA ASP A 129 -8.72 -10.64 18.60
C ASP A 129 -7.67 -10.57 17.48
N PHE A 130 -8.16 -10.35 16.26
CA PHE A 130 -7.34 -10.02 15.10
C PHE A 130 -8.08 -9.04 14.20
N ILE A 131 -7.35 -8.42 13.28
CA ILE A 131 -7.94 -7.61 12.20
C ILE A 131 -7.44 -8.15 10.88
N GLU A 132 -8.37 -8.32 9.94
CA GLU A 132 -8.07 -8.69 8.56
C GLU A 132 -8.14 -7.47 7.64
N GLY A 133 -7.11 -7.33 6.81
CA GLY A 133 -7.05 -6.42 5.69
C GLY A 133 -7.01 -7.19 4.38
N GLU A 134 -7.01 -6.45 3.27
CA GLU A 134 -6.92 -7.04 1.93
C GLU A 134 -5.64 -7.87 1.77
N CYS A 135 -4.51 -7.36 2.28
CA CYS A 135 -3.18 -7.92 2.04
C CYS A 135 -2.49 -8.50 3.30
N CYS A 136 -3.11 -8.40 4.48
CA CYS A 136 -2.49 -8.89 5.71
C CYS A 136 -3.51 -9.14 6.83
N TRP A 137 -3.04 -9.80 7.88
CA TRP A 137 -3.69 -9.90 9.18
C TRP A 137 -2.83 -9.24 10.26
N ILE A 138 -3.47 -8.63 11.25
CA ILE A 138 -2.82 -8.14 12.47
C ILE A 138 -3.29 -9.00 13.64
N PHE A 139 -2.35 -9.60 14.34
CA PHE A 139 -2.55 -10.35 15.57
C PHE A 139 -2.03 -9.54 16.76
N PHE A 140 -2.87 -9.38 17.77
CA PHE A 140 -2.52 -8.55 18.93
C PHE A 140 -1.85 -9.37 20.00
N ARG A 141 -0.91 -8.76 20.72
CA ARG A 141 -0.38 -9.35 21.95
C ARG A 141 -1.49 -9.49 22.99
N ASN A 142 -1.37 -10.48 23.86
CA ASN A 142 -2.20 -10.53 25.05
C ASN A 142 -1.76 -9.42 26.04
N LYS A 143 -2.73 -8.61 26.50
CA LYS A 143 -2.48 -7.49 27.42
C LYS A 143 -2.14 -7.93 28.85
N GLU A 144 -2.40 -9.19 29.20
CA GLU A 144 -1.96 -9.78 30.47
C GLU A 144 -0.43 -9.95 30.52
N LEU A 145 0.24 -9.96 29.36
CA LEU A 145 1.70 -9.91 29.31
C LEU A 145 2.18 -8.52 29.73
N ALA A 146 3.06 -8.53 30.74
CA ALA A 146 3.78 -7.36 31.21
C ALA A 146 5.28 -7.63 31.12
N GLY A 147 6.02 -6.66 30.61
CA GLY A 147 7.47 -6.72 30.57
C GLY A 147 8.10 -5.49 31.22
N PRO A 148 9.42 -5.52 31.46
CA PRO A 148 10.14 -4.37 31.97
C PRO A 148 10.00 -3.16 31.03
N PRO A 149 9.80 -1.92 31.54
CA PRO A 149 9.64 -0.73 30.71
C PRO A 149 10.78 -0.50 29.73
N GLU A 150 12.01 -0.85 30.10
CA GLU A 150 13.20 -0.74 29.25
C GLU A 150 13.17 -1.68 28.03
N GLN A 151 12.28 -2.68 28.00
CA GLN A 151 12.07 -3.59 26.88
C GLN A 151 10.71 -3.38 26.20
N ALA A 152 10.04 -2.25 26.45
CA ALA A 152 8.70 -1.95 25.93
C ALA A 152 8.55 -2.25 24.44
N LEU A 153 9.49 -1.80 23.59
CA LEU A 153 9.44 -2.04 22.15
C LEU A 153 9.37 -3.53 21.78
N THR A 154 10.01 -4.39 22.57
CA THR A 154 10.05 -5.83 22.33
C THR A 154 8.77 -6.50 22.80
N TRP A 155 8.27 -6.16 24.00
CA TRP A 155 7.12 -6.86 24.59
C TRP A 155 5.77 -6.21 24.26
N SER A 156 5.73 -4.97 23.75
CA SER A 156 4.51 -4.29 23.31
C SER A 156 4.18 -4.49 21.83
N SER A 157 4.98 -5.27 21.11
CA SER A 157 4.80 -5.51 19.67
C SER A 157 3.56 -6.35 19.37
N ASN A 158 2.81 -5.94 18.35
CA ASN A 158 1.80 -6.75 17.65
C ASN A 158 2.38 -7.27 16.34
N TYR A 159 1.77 -8.32 15.78
CA TYR A 159 2.31 -9.04 14.62
C TYR A 159 1.45 -8.82 13.38
N VAL A 160 2.06 -8.34 12.31
CA VAL A 160 1.42 -8.22 11.00
C VAL A 160 1.96 -9.33 10.11
N ILE A 161 1.06 -10.18 9.62
CA ILE A 161 1.41 -11.26 8.70
C ILE A 161 0.78 -10.94 7.35
N THR A 162 1.59 -10.77 6.32
CA THR A 162 1.08 -10.56 4.96
C THR A 162 0.46 -11.84 4.43
N LYS A 163 -0.51 -11.75 3.50
CA LYS A 163 -1.03 -12.99 2.89
C LYS A 163 -0.03 -13.67 1.97
N LYS A 164 1.18 -13.14 1.83
CA LYS A 164 2.36 -13.80 1.24
C LYS A 164 3.30 -14.45 2.28
N GLY A 165 3.00 -14.34 3.56
CA GLY A 165 3.76 -14.98 4.65
C GLY A 165 4.92 -14.16 5.22
N ASN A 166 5.05 -12.88 4.86
CA ASN A 166 6.02 -11.99 5.49
C ASN A 166 5.54 -11.54 6.88
N ILE A 167 6.49 -11.32 7.80
CA ILE A 167 6.23 -10.94 9.19
C ILE A 167 6.76 -9.53 9.43
N PHE A 168 5.93 -8.68 10.02
CA PHE A 168 6.31 -7.38 10.53
C PHE A 168 5.82 -7.21 11.96
N THR A 169 6.48 -6.33 12.72
CA THR A 169 6.00 -5.91 14.04
C THR A 169 5.55 -4.46 14.01
N ILE A 170 4.46 -4.19 14.71
CA ILE A 170 3.94 -2.83 14.90
C ILE A 170 3.76 -2.55 16.39
N GLY A 171 3.82 -1.29 16.78
CA GLY A 171 3.58 -0.86 18.17
C GLY A 171 2.14 -1.08 18.62
N ASP A 172 1.80 -0.51 19.78
CA ASP A 172 0.48 -0.69 20.39
C ASP A 172 -0.67 -0.28 19.45
N ARG A 173 -1.78 -1.02 19.59
CA ARG A 173 -3.02 -0.89 18.83
C ARG A 173 -3.60 0.53 18.97
N PRO A 174 -4.20 1.11 17.91
CA PRO A 174 -5.06 2.29 18.06
C PRO A 174 -6.19 2.04 19.06
N ASP A 175 -6.60 3.07 19.80
CA ASP A 175 -7.54 2.90 20.92
C ASP A 175 -8.94 2.43 20.47
N THR A 176 -9.28 2.64 19.19
CA THR A 176 -10.60 2.30 18.64
C THR A 176 -10.53 1.26 17.51
N LEU A 177 -11.66 0.56 17.30
CA LEU A 177 -11.82 -0.39 16.19
C LEU A 177 -11.76 0.31 14.83
N GLU A 178 -12.37 1.48 14.73
CA GLU A 178 -12.37 2.33 13.53
C GLU A 178 -10.95 2.71 13.10
N GLU A 179 -10.14 3.24 14.03
CA GLU A 179 -8.74 3.59 13.74
C GLU A 179 -7.91 2.36 13.34
N SER A 180 -8.19 1.21 13.96
CA SER A 180 -7.50 -0.03 13.65
C SER A 180 -7.85 -0.56 12.24
N LYS A 181 -9.10 -0.36 11.77
CA LYS A 181 -9.53 -0.68 10.40
C LYS A 181 -8.91 0.28 9.37
N GLU A 182 -8.85 1.56 9.67
CA GLU A 182 -8.21 2.53 8.78
C GLU A 182 -6.70 2.26 8.67
N TYR A 183 -6.06 1.92 9.78
CA TYR A 183 -4.65 1.54 9.82
C TYR A 183 -4.36 0.33 8.92
N ILE A 184 -5.11 -0.77 9.05
CA ILE A 184 -4.86 -1.98 8.26
C ILE A 184 -5.14 -1.77 6.77
N GLN A 185 -6.09 -0.91 6.41
CA GLN A 185 -6.35 -0.54 5.02
C GLN A 185 -5.15 0.20 4.43
N ARG A 186 -4.66 1.24 5.11
CA ARG A 186 -3.46 1.99 4.68
C ARG A 186 -2.25 1.07 4.55
N TYR A 187 -2.07 0.15 5.50
CA TYR A 187 -0.97 -0.82 5.47
C TYR A 187 -1.14 -1.83 4.32
N SER A 188 -2.35 -2.33 4.08
CA SER A 188 -2.63 -3.23 2.95
C SER A 188 -2.36 -2.56 1.60
N SER A 189 -2.77 -1.30 1.43
CA SER A 189 -2.46 -0.52 0.23
C SER A 189 -0.95 -0.32 0.05
N HIS A 190 -0.20 -0.14 1.14
CA HIS A 190 1.26 -0.08 1.08
C HIS A 190 1.86 -1.39 0.59
N LEU A 191 1.48 -2.53 1.20
CA LEU A 191 1.95 -3.87 0.82
C LEU A 191 1.63 -4.21 -0.64
N LYS A 192 0.44 -3.83 -1.11
CA LYS A 192 0.02 -4.03 -2.51
C LYS A 192 0.96 -3.31 -3.49
N ARG A 193 1.48 -2.14 -3.11
CA ARG A 193 2.39 -1.33 -3.93
C ARG A 193 3.85 -1.80 -3.81
N THR A 194 4.28 -2.30 -2.66
CA THR A 194 5.63 -2.85 -2.46
C THR A 194 5.76 -4.32 -2.88
N ARG A 195 4.64 -4.98 -3.17
CA ARG A 195 4.52 -6.40 -3.53
C ARG A 195 4.93 -7.36 -2.40
N GLU A 196 4.88 -6.89 -1.16
CA GLU A 196 5.23 -7.63 0.07
C GLU A 196 4.07 -8.43 0.69
#